data_AF-A0AAE1G1U0-F1
#
_entry.id   AF-A0AAE1G1U0-F1
#
_cell.length_a   1.000
_cell.length_b   1.000
_cell.length_c   1.000
_cell.angle_alpha   90.00
_cell.angle_beta   90.00
_cell.angle_gamma   90.00
#
_symmetry.space_group_name_H-M   'P 1'
#
loop_
_entity.id
_entity.type
_entity.pdbx_description
1 polymer ?
#
loop_
_entity_poly.entity_id
_entity_poly.type
_entity_poly.pdbx_seq_one_letter_code
_entity_poly.pdbx_strand_id
1 'polypeptide(L)'
;MPEQIQPLIPTTLAWDNIDRLEETLSGGGTSHRVNGIAVQPTVYGPHPPRKTLHKPVVKKRTLDADPIILPPYNAGERVGPPSRLHIALDNRKVVEQAQKKNLIWILARLHAASSQENPVAGWTGFNITTRDNEDVSQNTVAYLPTINAPATEMSTIHEVLIRSQKIMNTLELKSIVVVCDQATYAKAVEILWKHKDKFSHIVPILGAFHTICTLMAIIGKRV
;
A
#
# COMPACT_ATOMS: atom_id res chain seq x y z
N MET A 1 1.66 -3.81 -18.23
CA MET A 1 1.96 -2.74 -17.26
C MET A 1 1.25 -1.47 -17.67
N PRO A 2 0.76 -0.64 -16.73
CA PRO A 2 0.25 0.68 -17.06
C PRO A 2 1.32 1.55 -17.70
N GLU A 3 0.90 2.36 -18.66
CA GLU A 3 1.78 3.19 -19.48
C GLU A 3 2.50 4.30 -18.72
N GLN A 4 1.95 4.68 -17.56
CA GLN A 4 2.44 5.76 -16.71
C GLN A 4 3.63 5.34 -15.83
N ILE A 5 3.88 4.05 -15.68
CA ILE A 5 4.92 3.51 -14.79
C ILE A 5 6.16 3.15 -15.61
N GLN A 6 7.33 3.58 -15.14
CA GLN A 6 8.59 3.42 -15.87
C GLN A 6 9.54 2.42 -15.20
N PRO A 7 10.42 1.74 -15.95
CA PRO A 7 11.44 0.86 -15.39
C PRO A 7 12.44 1.63 -14.51
N LEU A 8 13.12 0.91 -13.62
CA LEU A 8 14.22 1.38 -12.77
C LEU A 8 13.86 2.45 -11.73
N ILE A 9 12.63 2.96 -11.74
CA ILE A 9 12.12 3.91 -10.75
C ILE A 9 11.50 3.12 -9.58
N PRO A 10 11.90 3.41 -8.32
CA PRO A 10 11.30 2.79 -7.14
C PRO A 10 9.78 2.90 -7.16
N THR A 11 9.10 1.76 -6.99
CA THR A 11 7.64 1.68 -7.08
C THR A 11 7.08 1.06 -5.81
N THR A 12 6.04 1.70 -5.29
CA THR A 12 5.23 1.14 -4.21
C THR A 12 3.92 0.64 -4.80
N LEU A 13 3.58 -0.61 -4.52
CA LEU A 13 2.27 -1.14 -4.82
C LEU A 13 1.37 -1.03 -3.61
N ALA A 14 0.11 -0.70 -3.80
CA ALA A 14 -0.91 -0.85 -2.76
C ALA A 14 -2.01 -1.74 -3.32
N TRP A 15 -2.33 -2.79 -2.59
CA TRP A 15 -3.46 -3.68 -2.90
C TRP A 15 -4.48 -3.55 -1.78
N ASP A 16 -5.73 -3.35 -2.17
CA ASP A 16 -6.82 -3.15 -1.24
C ASP A 16 -8.08 -3.89 -1.70
N ASN A 17 -8.93 -4.21 -0.74
CA ASN A 17 -10.22 -4.81 -1.02
C ASN A 17 -11.19 -3.75 -1.53
N ILE A 18 -12.01 -4.14 -2.51
CA ILE A 18 -13.19 -3.40 -2.91
C ILE A 18 -14.37 -4.26 -2.51
N ASP A 19 -14.98 -3.84 -1.41
CA ASP A 19 -16.32 -4.29 -1.03
C ASP A 19 -17.31 -3.32 -1.66
N ARG A 20 -17.90 -3.71 -2.79
CA ARG A 20 -19.17 -3.09 -3.18
C ARG A 20 -20.24 -3.70 -2.29
N LEU A 21 -20.72 -2.90 -1.34
CA LEU A 21 -21.97 -3.11 -0.63
C LEU A 21 -23.12 -2.95 -1.64
N GLU A 22 -23.23 -3.87 -2.60
CA GLU A 22 -24.47 -4.04 -3.32
C GLU A 22 -25.47 -4.57 -2.29
N GLU A 23 -26.43 -3.73 -1.88
CA GLU A 23 -27.52 -4.10 -1.00
C GLU A 23 -28.38 -5.15 -1.69
N THR A 24 -27.97 -6.42 -1.63
CA THR A 24 -28.82 -7.52 -2.00
C THR A 24 -29.68 -7.87 -0.79
N LEU A 25 -30.97 -8.14 -1.02
CA LEU A 25 -31.94 -8.51 0.02
C LEU A 25 -31.52 -9.74 0.85
N SER A 26 -30.57 -10.54 0.35
CA SER A 26 -30.03 -11.73 1.00
C SER A 26 -28.68 -11.51 1.69
N GLY A 27 -28.03 -10.36 1.50
CA GLY A 27 -26.61 -10.16 1.83
C GLY A 27 -25.64 -10.98 0.96
N GLY A 28 -26.13 -11.79 0.02
CA GLY A 28 -25.35 -12.57 -0.94
C GLY A 28 -25.33 -11.90 -2.31
N GLY A 29 -24.15 -11.82 -2.95
CA GLY A 29 -23.96 -11.12 -4.22
C GLY A 29 -23.09 -9.87 -4.15
N THR A 30 -22.51 -9.56 -2.98
CA THR A 30 -21.50 -8.52 -2.83
C THR A 30 -20.26 -8.85 -3.66
N SER A 31 -19.87 -7.92 -4.54
CA SER A 31 -18.65 -8.06 -5.33
C SER A 31 -17.43 -7.81 -4.45
N HIS A 32 -16.78 -8.89 -3.99
CA HIS A 32 -15.49 -8.85 -3.30
C HIS A 32 -14.36 -8.98 -4.30
N ARG A 33 -13.62 -7.90 -4.54
CA ARG A 33 -12.52 -7.85 -5.51
C ARG A 33 -11.31 -7.20 -4.88
N VAL A 34 -10.13 -7.53 -5.38
CA VAL A 34 -8.90 -6.83 -4.98
C VAL A 34 -8.47 -5.89 -6.10
N ASN A 35 -8.30 -4.62 -5.78
CA ASN A 35 -7.72 -3.62 -6.68
C ASN A 35 -6.31 -3.27 -6.26
N GLY A 36 -5.51 -2.86 -7.24
CA GLY A 36 -4.15 -2.44 -7.01
C GLY A 36 -3.86 -1.10 -7.65
N ILE A 37 -2.97 -0.34 -7.03
CA ILE A 37 -2.32 0.82 -7.63
C ILE A 37 -0.80 0.67 -7.55
N ALA A 38 -0.12 1.25 -8.52
CA ALA A 38 1.32 1.48 -8.49
C ALA A 38 1.58 2.98 -8.32
N VAL A 39 2.45 3.32 -7.38
CA VAL A 39 2.83 4.70 -7.08
C VAL A 39 4.33 4.85 -7.32
N GLN A 40 4.70 5.79 -8.18
CA GLN A 40 6.09 6.14 -8.48
C GLN A 40 6.35 7.62 -8.19
N PRO A 41 7.52 7.99 -7.66
CA PRO A 41 7.95 9.38 -7.60
C PRO A 41 8.05 9.95 -9.00
N THR A 42 7.78 11.25 -9.13
CA THR A 42 8.01 11.96 -10.38
C THR A 42 9.51 12.20 -10.53
N VAL A 43 10.10 11.71 -11.62
CA VAL A 43 11.54 11.82 -11.88
C VAL A 43 11.76 12.67 -13.13
N TYR A 44 12.59 13.70 -13.01
CA TYR A 44 13.01 14.57 -14.11
C TYR A 44 14.36 14.09 -14.66
N GLY A 45 14.48 13.99 -15.99
CA GLY A 45 15.71 13.53 -16.64
C GLY A 45 15.45 12.71 -17.91
N PRO A 46 16.50 12.20 -18.57
CA PRO A 46 16.35 11.31 -19.74
C PRO A 46 15.72 9.99 -19.29
N HIS A 47 14.44 9.80 -19.60
CA HIS A 47 13.74 8.55 -19.33
C HIS A 47 14.23 7.45 -20.28
N PRO A 48 14.40 6.21 -19.81
CA PRO A 48 14.68 5.09 -20.69
C PRO A 48 13.57 4.97 -21.76
N PRO A 49 13.89 4.50 -22.98
CA PRO A 49 12.94 4.47 -24.08
C PRO A 49 11.69 3.67 -23.70
N ARG A 50 10.54 4.34 -23.80
CA ARG A 50 9.24 3.79 -23.45
C ARG A 50 8.89 2.67 -24.42
N LYS A 51 8.57 1.47 -23.92
CA LYS A 51 7.95 0.42 -24.74
C LYS A 51 6.52 0.83 -25.05
N THR A 52 6.25 1.25 -26.27
CA THR A 52 4.89 1.56 -26.75
C THR A 52 4.08 0.27 -26.77
N LEU A 53 3.12 0.13 -25.85
CA LEU A 53 2.13 -0.93 -25.92
C LEU A 53 1.04 -0.48 -26.88
N HIS A 54 1.04 -0.99 -28.11
CA HIS A 54 -0.11 -0.84 -28.99
C HIS A 54 -1.28 -1.61 -28.39
N LYS A 55 -2.21 -0.89 -27.74
CA LYS A 55 -3.51 -1.44 -27.38
C LYS A 55 -4.44 -1.30 -28.59
N PRO A 56 -4.94 -2.39 -29.17
CA PRO A 56 -6.00 -2.28 -30.16
C PRO A 56 -7.22 -1.61 -29.50
N VAL A 57 -7.71 -0.53 -30.11
CA VAL A 57 -8.94 0.14 -29.68
C VAL A 57 -10.10 -0.76 -30.06
N VAL A 58 -10.61 -1.52 -29.09
CA VAL A 58 -11.78 -2.36 -29.29
C VAL A 58 -13.04 -1.50 -29.16
N LYS A 59 -13.77 -1.28 -30.26
CA LYS A 59 -15.06 -0.55 -30.30
C LYS A 59 -16.23 -1.36 -29.70
N LYS A 60 -16.00 -2.18 -28.67
CA LYS A 60 -17.05 -2.97 -28.00
C LYS A 60 -17.33 -2.30 -26.65
N ARG A 61 -18.59 -1.93 -26.41
CA ARG A 61 -19.04 -1.32 -25.13
C ARG A 61 -19.09 -2.32 -23.97
N THR A 62 -19.00 -3.61 -24.28
CA THR A 62 -19.01 -4.70 -23.31
C THR A 62 -17.62 -5.30 -23.23
N LEU A 63 -17.06 -5.31 -22.03
CA LEU A 63 -15.83 -6.04 -21.72
C LEU A 63 -16.24 -7.44 -21.27
N ASP A 64 -16.06 -8.44 -22.13
CA ASP A 64 -16.11 -9.84 -21.72
C ASP A 64 -14.85 -10.08 -20.86
N ALA A 65 -15.01 -9.99 -19.54
CA ALA A 65 -13.93 -10.31 -18.62
C ALA A 65 -13.92 -11.82 -18.42
N ASP A 66 -12.91 -12.51 -18.95
CA ASP A 66 -12.72 -13.93 -18.65
C ASP A 66 -12.67 -14.11 -17.13
N PRO A 67 -13.46 -15.03 -16.56
CA PRO A 67 -13.36 -15.35 -15.15
C PRO A 67 -11.95 -15.88 -14.89
N ILE A 68 -11.12 -15.09 -14.21
CA ILE A 68 -9.80 -15.54 -13.76
C ILE A 68 -10.04 -16.55 -12.64
N ILE A 69 -10.04 -17.83 -12.99
CA ILE A 69 -10.02 -18.92 -12.01
C ILE A 69 -8.62 -18.94 -11.42
N LEU A 70 -8.50 -18.49 -10.17
CA LEU A 70 -7.23 -18.54 -9.46
C LEU A 70 -6.89 -19.99 -9.13
N PRO A 71 -5.63 -20.43 -9.33
CA PRO A 71 -5.18 -21.73 -8.85
C PRO A 71 -5.43 -21.86 -7.34
N PRO A 72 -5.87 -23.03 -6.85
CA PRO A 72 -6.03 -23.23 -5.41
C PRO A 72 -4.69 -23.04 -4.71
N TYR A 73 -4.71 -22.35 -3.56
CA TYR A 73 -3.54 -22.20 -2.71
C TYR A 73 -3.72 -23.04 -1.45
N ASN A 74 -2.86 -24.04 -1.28
CA ASN A 74 -2.87 -24.91 -0.11
C ASN A 74 -2.02 -24.29 1.01
N ALA A 75 -2.70 -23.69 2.00
CA ALA A 75 -2.05 -23.02 3.13
C ALA A 75 -1.18 -23.98 3.95
N GLY A 76 -1.59 -25.24 4.12
CA GLY A 76 -0.86 -26.22 4.93
C GLY A 76 -0.61 -25.73 6.37
N GLU A 77 0.46 -26.20 6.99
CA GLU A 77 0.88 -25.72 8.31
C GLU A 77 1.46 -24.29 8.24
N ARG A 78 1.16 -23.49 9.27
CA ARG A 78 1.64 -22.12 9.38
C ARG A 78 3.12 -22.09 9.71
N VAL A 79 3.88 -21.33 8.92
CA VAL A 79 5.29 -21.04 9.19
C VAL A 79 5.38 -19.68 9.89
N GLY A 80 6.06 -19.63 11.03
CA GLY A 80 6.26 -18.39 11.78
C GLY A 80 7.33 -17.46 11.17
N PRO A 81 7.49 -16.25 11.71
CA PRO A 81 8.54 -15.34 11.28
C PRO A 81 9.93 -15.97 11.45
N PRO A 82 10.87 -15.72 10.52
CA PRO A 82 12.26 -16.08 10.75
C PRO A 82 12.82 -15.33 11.95
N SER A 83 13.85 -15.90 12.59
CA SER A 83 14.63 -15.19 13.61
C SER A 83 15.19 -13.89 13.04
N ARG A 84 15.17 -12.83 13.84
CA ARG A 84 15.60 -11.48 13.44
C ARG A 84 16.72 -10.99 14.35
N LEU A 85 17.69 -10.31 13.76
CA LEU A 85 18.67 -9.53 14.48
C LEU A 85 18.01 -8.24 14.98
N HIS A 86 18.19 -7.93 16.26
CA HIS A 86 17.77 -6.65 16.80
C HIS A 86 18.82 -5.60 16.44
N ILE A 87 18.41 -4.58 15.68
CA ILE A 87 19.24 -3.43 15.36
C ILE A 87 18.69 -2.24 16.14
N ALA A 88 19.47 -1.74 17.10
CA ALA A 88 19.12 -0.50 17.79
C ALA A 88 19.36 0.67 16.83
N LEU A 89 18.30 1.43 16.57
CA LEU A 89 18.37 2.67 15.79
C LEU A 89 18.28 3.85 16.76
N ASP A 90 19.25 4.76 16.71
CA ASP A 90 19.16 6.02 17.46
C ASP A 90 18.20 6.97 16.73
N ASN A 91 16.94 6.91 17.15
CA ASN A 91 15.87 7.77 16.64
C ASN A 91 15.56 8.93 17.59
N ARG A 92 16.40 9.20 18.61
CA ARG A 92 16.08 10.16 19.67
C ARG A 92 15.81 11.55 19.10
N LYS A 93 16.65 12.03 18.19
CA LYS A 93 16.49 13.35 17.55
C LYS A 93 15.18 13.46 16.77
N VAL A 94 14.84 12.43 16.00
CA VAL A 94 13.61 12.38 15.19
C VAL A 94 12.38 12.38 16.09
N VAL A 95 12.40 11.60 17.17
CA VAL A 95 11.31 11.54 18.16
C VAL A 95 11.16 12.89 18.86
N GLU A 96 12.25 13.48 19.34
CA GLU A 96 12.22 14.80 20.01
C GLU A 96 11.69 15.90 19.07
N GLN A 97 12.07 15.90 17.79
CA GLN A 97 11.54 16.83 16.79
C GLN A 97 10.05 16.63 16.55
N ALA A 98 9.60 15.38 16.37
CA ALA A 98 8.18 15.07 16.17
C ALA A 98 7.34 15.45 17.39
N GLN A 99 7.83 15.18 18.61
CA GLN A 99 7.18 15.59 19.85
C GLN A 99 7.07 17.11 19.99
N LYS A 100 8.16 17.84 19.73
CA LYS A 100 8.15 19.31 19.75
C LYS A 100 7.16 19.88 18.73
N LYS A 101 7.17 19.36 17.50
CA LYS A 101 6.26 19.80 16.43
C LYS A 101 4.78 19.55 16.78
N ASN A 102 4.48 18.36 17.31
CA ASN A 102 3.14 18.02 17.77
C ASN A 102 2.70 18.88 18.96
N LEU A 103 3.59 19.15 19.92
CA LEU A 103 3.30 20.02 21.07
C LEU A 103 2.97 21.44 20.60
N ILE A 104 3.78 22.00 19.69
CA ILE A 104 3.52 23.33 19.11
C ILE A 104 2.16 23.36 18.40
N TRP A 105 1.83 22.34 17.61
CA TRP A 105 0.53 22.25 16.94
C TRP A 105 -0.64 22.24 17.94
N ILE A 106 -0.54 21.43 18.99
CA ILE A 106 -1.57 21.35 20.04
C ILE A 106 -1.73 22.70 20.75
N LEU A 107 -0.63 23.33 21.16
CA LEU A 107 -0.65 24.62 21.85
C LEU A 107 -1.23 25.72 20.95
N ALA A 108 -0.83 25.77 19.68
CA ALA A 108 -1.35 26.72 18.71
C ALA A 108 -2.87 26.54 18.51
N ARG A 109 -3.34 25.29 18.40
CA ARG A 109 -4.76 24.95 18.28
C ARG A 109 -5.56 25.32 19.52
N LEU A 110 -5.02 25.09 20.72
CA LEU A 110 -5.66 25.44 21.99
C LEU A 110 -5.75 26.96 22.17
N HIS A 111 -4.69 27.70 21.84
CA HIS A 111 -4.70 29.16 21.88
C HIS A 111 -5.72 29.74 20.90
N ALA A 112 -5.69 29.27 19.65
CA ALA A 112 -6.59 29.73 18.59
C ALA A 112 -8.05 29.29 18.78
N ALA A 113 -8.33 28.25 19.60
CA ALA A 113 -9.70 27.82 19.89
C ALA A 113 -10.52 28.89 20.62
N SER A 114 -9.86 29.90 21.23
CA SER A 114 -10.51 31.05 21.84
C SER A 114 -10.97 32.14 20.84
N SER A 115 -10.59 32.02 19.57
CA SER A 115 -10.94 32.95 18.49
C SER A 115 -12.04 32.36 17.59
N GLN A 116 -12.98 33.18 17.11
CA GLN A 116 -14.10 32.73 16.25
C GLN A 116 -13.64 32.11 14.92
N GLU A 117 -12.46 32.47 14.45
CA GLU A 117 -11.80 31.87 13.29
C GLU A 117 -10.54 31.16 13.80
N ASN A 118 -10.57 29.83 13.94
CA ASN A 118 -9.36 29.09 14.29
C ASN A 118 -8.45 29.03 13.06
N PRO A 119 -7.36 29.83 12.98
CA PRO A 119 -6.55 29.93 11.77
C PRO A 119 -5.56 28.76 11.65
N VAL A 120 -5.50 27.87 12.66
CA VAL A 120 -4.55 26.77 12.70
C VAL A 120 -5.15 25.53 12.02
N ALA A 121 -4.56 25.16 10.90
CA ALA A 121 -4.93 23.97 10.14
C ALA A 121 -4.96 22.69 11.00
N GLY A 122 -5.73 21.69 10.56
CA GLY A 122 -5.66 20.33 11.11
C GLY A 122 -4.24 19.77 11.03
N TRP A 123 -3.97 18.69 11.78
CA TRP A 123 -2.62 18.14 11.94
C TRP A 123 -1.87 17.96 10.61
N THR A 124 -2.52 17.39 9.59
CA THR A 124 -1.93 17.23 8.26
C THR A 124 -1.59 18.57 7.61
N GLY A 125 -2.53 19.51 7.61
CA GLY A 125 -2.32 20.84 7.02
C GLY A 125 -1.21 21.62 7.72
N PHE A 126 -1.15 21.57 9.05
CA PHE A 126 -0.07 22.16 9.83
C PHE A 126 1.29 21.55 9.46
N ASN A 127 1.38 20.22 9.34
CA ASN A 127 2.63 19.58 8.93
C ASN A 127 3.05 19.94 7.49
N ILE A 128 2.08 20.15 6.59
CA ILE A 128 2.33 20.62 5.22
C ILE A 128 2.84 22.07 5.20
N THR A 129 2.27 22.96 6.02
CA THR A 129 2.68 24.38 6.04
C THR A 129 4.00 24.61 6.76
N THR A 130 4.38 23.72 7.67
CA THR A 130 5.59 23.82 8.51
C THR A 130 6.67 22.80 8.11
N ARG A 131 6.55 22.16 6.94
CA ARG A 131 7.67 21.41 6.38
C ARG A 131 8.70 22.40 5.85
N ASP A 132 9.97 22.07 5.99
CA ASP A 132 11.06 22.85 5.39
C ASP A 132 10.93 22.85 3.85
N ASN A 133 11.72 23.67 3.15
CA ASN A 133 11.72 23.90 1.69
C ASN A 133 12.02 22.65 0.81
N GLU A 134 11.40 21.51 1.10
CA GLU A 134 11.40 20.35 0.22
C GLU A 134 10.29 20.52 -0.83
N ASP A 135 10.71 20.56 -2.09
CA ASP A 135 9.79 20.54 -3.23
C ASP A 135 8.99 19.25 -3.22
N VAL A 136 7.69 19.36 -2.97
CA VAL A 136 6.79 18.21 -3.03
C VAL A 136 6.25 18.06 -4.43
N SER A 137 6.87 17.16 -5.19
CA SER A 137 6.35 16.69 -6.46
C SER A 137 5.23 15.68 -6.24
N GLN A 138 4.12 15.84 -6.93
CA GLN A 138 3.07 14.83 -6.94
C GLN A 138 3.59 13.52 -7.56
N ASN A 139 3.30 12.39 -6.93
CA ASN A 139 3.64 11.07 -7.46
C ASN A 139 2.78 10.70 -8.67
N THR A 140 3.33 9.90 -9.56
CA THR A 140 2.56 9.24 -10.62
C THR A 140 1.83 8.02 -10.06
N VAL A 141 0.52 7.96 -10.27
CA VAL A 141 -0.33 6.85 -9.84
C VAL A 141 -0.87 6.12 -11.06
N ALA A 142 -0.78 4.80 -11.07
CA ALA A 142 -1.35 3.97 -12.13
C ALA A 142 -2.17 2.81 -11.57
N TYR A 143 -3.33 2.57 -12.18
CA TYR A 143 -4.22 1.49 -11.78
C TYR A 143 -3.76 0.14 -12.34
N LEU A 144 -3.73 -0.87 -11.48
CA LEU A 144 -3.41 -2.24 -11.84
C LEU A 144 -4.69 -3.02 -12.18
N PRO A 145 -4.58 -4.09 -12.99
CA PRO A 145 -5.71 -4.96 -13.26
C PRO A 145 -6.29 -5.56 -11.97
N THR A 146 -7.60 -5.43 -11.81
CA THR A 146 -8.37 -6.04 -10.72
C THR A 146 -8.16 -7.55 -10.66
N ILE A 147 -8.18 -8.10 -9.45
CA ILE A 147 -8.35 -9.53 -9.20
C ILE A 147 -9.81 -9.72 -8.80
N ASN A 148 -10.56 -10.44 -9.64
CA ASN A 148 -11.97 -10.74 -9.39
C ASN A 148 -12.12 -11.91 -8.41
N ALA A 149 -11.52 -11.77 -7.21
CA ALA A 149 -11.63 -12.72 -6.13
C ALA A 149 -11.53 -11.98 -4.78
N PRO A 150 -12.13 -12.52 -3.69
CA PRO A 150 -12.13 -11.86 -2.40
C PRO A 150 -10.75 -11.77 -1.77
N ALA A 151 -10.43 -10.66 -1.11
CA ALA A 151 -9.21 -10.50 -0.30
C ALA A 151 -9.15 -11.46 0.91
N THR A 152 -10.30 -12.09 1.25
CA THR A 152 -10.40 -13.09 2.30
C THR A 152 -9.72 -14.41 1.92
N GLU A 153 -9.54 -14.70 0.64
CA GLU A 153 -9.00 -15.97 0.19
C GLU A 153 -7.47 -15.95 0.09
N MET A 154 -6.83 -17.00 0.58
CA MET A 154 -5.36 -17.12 0.54
C MET A 154 -4.84 -17.25 -0.90
N SER A 155 -5.63 -17.85 -1.80
CA SER A 155 -5.34 -17.89 -3.25
C SER A 155 -5.28 -16.49 -3.87
N THR A 156 -6.19 -15.58 -3.46
CA THR A 156 -6.17 -14.18 -3.88
C THR A 156 -4.91 -13.48 -3.42
N ILE A 157 -4.52 -13.64 -2.15
CA ILE A 157 -3.30 -13.01 -1.64
C ILE A 157 -2.05 -13.59 -2.30
N HIS A 158 -2.02 -14.89 -2.57
CA HIS A 158 -0.92 -15.50 -3.31
C HIS A 158 -0.82 -14.95 -4.74
N GLU A 159 -1.95 -14.71 -5.42
CA GLU A 159 -1.97 -14.06 -6.73
C GLU A 159 -1.51 -12.59 -6.64
N VAL A 160 -1.91 -11.83 -5.61
CA VAL A 160 -1.40 -10.48 -5.35
C VAL A 160 0.13 -10.46 -5.31
N LEU A 161 0.74 -11.43 -4.60
CA LEU A 161 2.19 -11.56 -4.51
C LEU A 161 2.83 -11.96 -5.85
N ILE A 162 2.22 -12.89 -6.59
CA ILE A 162 2.68 -13.25 -7.94
C ILE A 162 2.66 -12.05 -8.88
N ARG A 163 1.57 -11.27 -8.89
CA ARG A 163 1.46 -10.05 -9.71
C ARG A 163 2.49 -9.01 -9.29
N SER A 164 2.69 -8.83 -7.99
CA SER A 164 3.70 -7.90 -7.45
C SER A 164 5.12 -8.29 -7.87
N GLN A 165 5.47 -9.58 -7.83
CA GLN A 165 6.76 -10.09 -8.32
C GLN A 165 6.92 -9.86 -9.84
N LYS A 166 5.88 -10.13 -10.63
CA LYS A 166 5.90 -9.88 -12.09
C LYS A 166 6.11 -8.39 -12.39
N ILE A 167 5.46 -7.52 -11.62
CA ILE A 167 5.61 -6.07 -11.73
C ILE A 167 7.06 -5.67 -11.40
N MET A 168 7.60 -6.14 -10.28
CA MET A 168 8.99 -5.88 -9.88
C MET A 168 9.98 -6.26 -10.98
N ASN A 169 9.85 -7.48 -11.54
CA ASN A 169 10.72 -7.96 -12.60
C ASN A 169 10.58 -7.11 -13.88
N THR A 170 9.35 -6.72 -14.23
CA THR A 170 9.09 -5.88 -15.43
C THR A 170 9.66 -4.47 -15.29
N LEU A 171 9.74 -3.96 -14.06
CA LEU A 171 10.33 -2.67 -13.74
C LEU A 171 11.83 -2.77 -13.45
N GLU A 172 12.43 -3.96 -13.55
CA GLU A 172 13.86 -4.19 -13.30
C GLU A 172 14.30 -3.73 -11.89
N LEU A 173 13.41 -3.89 -10.90
CA LEU A 173 13.67 -3.50 -9.51
C LEU A 173 14.29 -4.65 -8.72
N LYS A 174 15.24 -4.34 -7.82
CA LYS A 174 15.84 -5.32 -6.90
C LYS A 174 14.89 -5.81 -5.82
N SER A 175 13.91 -4.98 -5.46
CA SER A 175 12.87 -5.27 -4.48
C SER A 175 11.66 -4.39 -4.75
N ILE A 176 10.48 -4.81 -4.30
CA ILE A 176 9.26 -4.03 -4.40
C ILE A 176 8.54 -3.94 -3.06
N VAL A 177 8.04 -2.75 -2.74
CA VAL A 177 7.23 -2.52 -1.55
C VAL A 177 5.77 -2.78 -1.86
N VAL A 178 5.10 -3.54 -1.00
CA VAL A 178 3.68 -3.84 -1.11
C VAL A 178 2.97 -3.37 0.16
N VAL A 179 2.19 -2.30 0.04
CA VAL A 179 1.35 -1.78 1.11
C VAL A 179 0.08 -2.62 1.21
N CYS A 180 -0.20 -3.07 2.43
CA CYS A 180 -1.36 -3.87 2.76
C CYS A 180 -2.12 -3.25 3.94
N ASP A 181 -3.42 -3.51 4.01
CA ASP A 181 -4.15 -3.40 5.27
C ASP A 181 -3.71 -4.51 6.25
N GLN A 182 -4.28 -4.50 7.46
CA GLN A 182 -3.88 -5.45 8.50
C GLN A 182 -4.20 -6.91 8.15
N ALA A 183 -5.36 -7.19 7.54
CA ALA A 183 -5.79 -8.55 7.24
C ALA A 183 -5.01 -9.16 6.07
N THR A 184 -4.80 -8.37 5.02
CA THR A 184 -3.99 -8.70 3.85
C THR A 184 -2.53 -8.88 4.26
N TYR A 185 -1.99 -7.99 5.10
CA TYR A 185 -0.61 -8.10 5.58
C TYR A 185 -0.37 -9.41 6.30
N ALA A 186 -1.25 -9.80 7.24
CA ALA A 186 -1.10 -11.03 8.01
C ALA A 186 -1.02 -12.29 7.11
N LYS A 187 -1.86 -12.35 6.07
CA LYS A 187 -1.86 -13.45 5.10
C LYS A 187 -0.65 -13.40 4.17
N ALA A 188 -0.28 -12.20 3.71
CA ALA A 188 0.86 -12.01 2.83
C ALA A 188 2.16 -12.48 3.51
N VAL A 189 2.39 -12.11 4.78
CA VAL A 189 3.57 -12.57 5.50
C VAL A 189 3.58 -14.08 5.75
N GLU A 190 2.42 -14.71 5.98
CA GLU A 190 2.30 -16.17 6.10
C GLU A 190 2.75 -16.88 4.81
N ILE A 191 2.29 -16.39 3.65
CA ILE A 191 2.72 -16.91 2.34
C ILE A 191 4.21 -16.65 2.10
N LEU A 192 4.71 -15.44 2.41
CA LEU A 192 6.11 -15.08 2.24
C LEU A 192 7.04 -15.96 3.08
N TRP A 193 6.69 -16.24 4.33
CA TRP A 193 7.50 -17.09 5.19
C TRP A 193 7.50 -18.55 4.76
N LYS A 194 6.41 -19.02 4.14
CA LYS A 194 6.35 -20.35 3.53
C LYS A 194 7.15 -20.44 2.23
N HIS A 195 7.21 -19.37 1.46
CA HIS A 195 7.84 -19.33 0.14
C HIS A 195 8.97 -18.29 0.06
N LYS A 196 9.89 -18.32 1.04
CA LYS A 196 10.95 -17.31 1.20
C LYS A 196 11.79 -17.11 -0.05
N ASP A 197 12.18 -18.19 -0.73
CA ASP A 197 13.03 -18.09 -1.91
C ASP A 197 12.31 -17.44 -3.11
N LYS A 198 10.99 -17.64 -3.21
CA LYS A 198 10.16 -17.12 -4.30
C LYS A 198 9.83 -15.64 -4.15
N PHE A 199 9.62 -15.18 -2.91
CA PHE A 199 9.14 -13.84 -2.60
C PHE A 199 10.13 -13.02 -1.75
N SER A 200 11.41 -13.39 -1.74
CA SER A 200 12.49 -12.76 -0.96
C SER A 200 12.67 -11.27 -1.24
N HIS A 201 12.25 -10.82 -2.42
CA HIS A 201 12.39 -9.44 -2.90
C HIS A 201 11.11 -8.61 -2.72
N ILE A 202 10.03 -9.20 -2.16
CA ILE A 202 8.82 -8.47 -1.81
C ILE A 202 8.91 -8.02 -0.36
N VAL A 203 8.70 -6.72 -0.14
CA VAL A 203 8.68 -6.11 1.19
C VAL A 203 7.25 -5.70 1.51
N PRO A 204 6.45 -6.55 2.20
CA PRO A 204 5.12 -6.15 2.64
C PRO A 204 5.24 -5.15 3.79
N ILE A 205 4.42 -4.10 3.78
CA ILE A 205 4.30 -3.14 4.86
C ILE A 205 2.84 -2.85 5.17
N LEU A 206 2.54 -2.50 6.41
CA LEU A 206 1.24 -1.97 6.77
C LEU A 206 1.12 -0.52 6.25
N GLY A 207 -0.07 -0.16 5.78
CA GLY A 207 -0.40 1.25 5.57
C GLY A 207 -0.22 2.07 6.86
N ALA A 208 0.08 3.37 6.76
CA ALA A 208 0.37 4.22 7.92
C ALA A 208 -0.76 4.18 8.97
N PHE A 209 -2.01 4.24 8.53
CA PHE A 209 -3.18 4.10 9.39
C PHE A 209 -3.19 2.76 10.14
N HIS A 210 -3.07 1.65 9.42
CA HIS A 210 -3.06 0.31 10.03
C HIS A 210 -1.85 0.08 10.94
N THR A 211 -0.70 0.71 10.64
CA THR A 211 0.48 0.68 11.50
C THR A 211 0.17 1.31 12.85
N ILE A 212 -0.44 2.50 12.86
CA ILE A 212 -0.83 3.20 14.08
C ILE A 212 -1.89 2.41 14.85
N CYS A 213 -2.94 1.93 14.18
CA CYS A 213 -3.99 1.11 14.81
C CYS A 213 -3.42 -0.18 15.43
N THR A 214 -2.53 -0.86 14.73
CA THR A 214 -1.87 -2.08 15.23
C THR A 214 -1.03 -1.77 16.47
N LEU A 215 -0.24 -0.68 16.44
CA LEU A 215 0.56 -0.26 17.59
C LEU A 215 -0.31 0.08 18.80
N MET A 216 -1.37 0.87 18.62
CA MET A 216 -2.32 1.20 19.69
C MET A 216 -2.97 -0.05 20.28
N ALA A 217 -3.37 -1.00 19.44
CA ALA A 217 -3.96 -2.26 19.89
C ALA A 217 -2.96 -3.13 20.67
N ILE A 218 -1.67 -3.11 20.31
CA ILE A 218 -0.61 -3.79 21.07
C ILE A 218 -0.43 -3.15 22.44
N ILE A 219 -0.36 -1.82 22.50
CA ILE A 219 -0.22 -1.09 23.77
C ILE A 219 -1.41 -1.38 24.68
N GLY A 220 -2.64 -1.27 24.17
CA GLY A 220 -3.86 -1.50 24.95
C GLY A 220 -4.04 -2.93 25.48
N LYS A 221 -3.26 -3.91 24.97
CA LYS A 221 -3.22 -5.28 25.52
C LYS A 221 -2.12 -5.51 26.55
N ARG A 222 -1.19 -4.56 26.68
CA ARG A 222 -0.04 -4.63 27.60
C ARG A 222 -0.16 -3.69 28.79
N VAL A 223 -1.17 -2.82 28.79
CA VAL A 223 -1.62 -2.02 29.94
C VAL A 223 -2.75 -2.78 30.61
#